data_AF-A0A958RCQ9-F1
#
_entry.id   AF-A0A958RCQ9-F1
#
_cell.length_a   1.000
_cell.length_b   1.000
_cell.length_c   1.000
_cell.angle_alpha   90.00
_cell.angle_beta   90.00
_cell.angle_gamma   90.00
#
_symmetry.space_group_name_H-M   'P 1'
#
loop_
_entity.id
_entity.type
_entity.pdbx_description
1 polymer ?
#
loop_
_entity_poly.entity_id
_entity_poly.type
_entity_poly.pdbx_seq_one_letter_code
_entity_poly.pdbx_strand_id
1 'polypeptide(L)'
;MDEFKPFMRENYNTYHPVILLLFWMNILPAHIKVHIPRSTLADWQARFLRNDLFGVSEVALFQEQMNFLLLLEKHRRLFAAFRALIHVNRLLVDMVQNRVPFKRMPLVYRAQFVGIVNRFRNSTDIKRLLRMMGFSHQKLHSISRSLTVCGRSLRAICRTLHLQQLTQAEERVIHRYLCNEQYQHWSGRSIYLQMLRDGAAFCSLSSFYNIAAALGFSRKPHKSKHKRVGIRA
;
A
#
# COMPACT_ATOMS: atom_id res chain seq x y z
N MET A 1 -10.85 -37.40 2.82
CA MET A 1 -11.40 -36.66 1.66
C MET A 1 -12.33 -37.63 0.98
N ASP A 2 -13.61 -37.59 1.36
CA ASP A 2 -14.61 -38.53 0.87
C ASP A 2 -14.88 -38.28 -0.62
N GLU A 3 -14.72 -39.32 -1.43
CA GLU A 3 -15.16 -39.34 -2.82
C GLU A 3 -16.68 -39.20 -2.87
N PHE A 4 -17.14 -38.03 -3.29
CA PHE A 4 -18.54 -37.78 -3.62
C PHE A 4 -18.96 -38.72 -4.76
N LYS A 5 -19.61 -39.84 -4.45
CA LYS A 5 -20.28 -40.68 -5.46
C LYS A 5 -21.44 -39.89 -6.08
N PRO A 6 -21.54 -39.78 -7.41
CA PRO A 6 -22.64 -39.07 -8.05
C PRO A 6 -23.95 -39.83 -7.86
N PHE A 7 -24.92 -39.20 -7.20
CA PHE A 7 -26.30 -39.67 -7.11
C PHE A 7 -27.00 -39.41 -8.46
N MET A 8 -26.95 -40.39 -9.37
CA MET A 8 -27.62 -40.33 -10.67
C MET A 8 -28.72 -41.38 -10.71
N ARG A 9 -29.98 -40.98 -10.90
CA ARG A 9 -31.11 -41.87 -11.18
C ARG A 9 -31.21 -42.05 -12.69
N GLU A 10 -31.28 -43.30 -13.15
CA GLU A 10 -31.12 -43.66 -14.58
C GLU A 10 -32.14 -43.02 -15.53
N ASN A 11 -33.30 -42.52 -15.05
CA ASN A 11 -34.37 -42.04 -15.94
C ASN A 11 -34.78 -40.56 -15.79
N TYR A 12 -34.51 -39.90 -14.66
CA TYR A 12 -34.86 -38.47 -14.47
C TYR A 12 -33.91 -37.80 -13.48
N ASN A 13 -32.79 -37.27 -13.99
CA ASN A 13 -31.86 -36.49 -13.18
C ASN A 13 -32.30 -35.03 -13.12
N THR A 14 -32.58 -34.55 -11.91
CA THR A 14 -32.76 -33.12 -11.65
C THR A 14 -31.37 -32.50 -11.46
N TYR A 15 -30.92 -31.71 -12.41
CA TYR A 15 -29.63 -31.02 -12.33
C TYR A 15 -29.75 -29.79 -11.44
N HIS A 16 -28.68 -29.50 -10.69
CA HIS A 16 -28.60 -28.26 -9.94
C HIS A 16 -28.67 -27.06 -10.93
N PRO A 17 -29.45 -26.00 -10.65
CA PRO A 17 -29.64 -24.87 -11.58
C PRO A 17 -28.33 -24.22 -12.07
N VAL A 18 -27.28 -24.25 -11.25
CA VAL A 18 -25.94 -23.77 -11.62
C VAL A 18 -25.31 -24.58 -12.76
N ILE A 19 -25.59 -25.88 -12.89
CA ILE A 19 -25.07 -26.70 -14.00
C ILE A 19 -25.61 -26.19 -15.33
N LEU A 20 -26.88 -25.80 -15.36
CA LEU A 20 -27.51 -25.20 -16.52
C LEU A 20 -26.86 -23.86 -16.88
N LEU A 21 -26.60 -23.01 -15.88
CA LEU A 21 -25.87 -21.74 -16.06
C LEU A 21 -24.45 -21.96 -16.59
N LEU A 22 -23.69 -22.90 -16.01
CA LEU A 22 -22.32 -23.21 -16.45
C LEU A 22 -22.29 -23.77 -17.88
N PHE A 23 -23.32 -24.53 -18.27
CA PHE A 23 -23.49 -25.03 -19.63
C PHE A 23 -23.69 -23.87 -20.61
N TRP A 24 -24.63 -22.96 -20.33
CA TRP A 24 -24.83 -21.76 -21.15
C TRP A 24 -23.60 -20.86 -21.19
N MET A 25 -22.87 -20.77 -20.08
CA MET A 25 -21.61 -20.03 -20.00
C MET A 25 -20.43 -20.70 -20.69
N ASN A 26 -20.62 -21.91 -21.26
CA ASN A 26 -19.59 -22.70 -21.90
C ASN A 26 -18.35 -22.98 -21.00
N ILE A 27 -18.57 -23.04 -19.68
CA ILE A 27 -17.55 -23.32 -18.65
C ILE A 27 -17.84 -24.60 -17.88
N LEU A 28 -18.83 -25.38 -18.32
CA LEU A 28 -19.17 -26.65 -17.70
C LEU A 28 -17.97 -27.62 -17.75
N PRO A 29 -17.51 -28.15 -16.61
CA PRO A 29 -16.39 -29.09 -16.58
C PRO A 29 -16.66 -30.34 -17.43
N ALA A 30 -15.64 -30.80 -18.18
CA ALA A 30 -15.77 -31.94 -19.09
C ALA A 30 -16.25 -33.21 -18.39
N HIS A 31 -15.79 -33.47 -17.15
CA HIS A 31 -16.20 -34.65 -16.38
C HIS A 31 -17.71 -34.63 -16.05
N ILE A 32 -18.29 -33.47 -15.74
CA ILE A 32 -19.73 -33.34 -15.49
C ILE A 32 -20.50 -33.49 -16.79
N LYS A 33 -20.01 -32.87 -17.88
CA LYS A 33 -20.67 -32.89 -19.19
C LYS A 33 -20.87 -34.30 -19.74
N VAL A 34 -19.93 -35.22 -19.48
CA VAL A 34 -20.03 -36.64 -19.90
C VAL A 34 -21.21 -37.35 -19.23
N HIS A 35 -21.58 -36.95 -18.01
CA HIS A 35 -22.68 -37.57 -17.28
C HIS A 35 -24.06 -37.01 -17.65
N ILE A 36 -24.14 -35.96 -18.47
CA ILE A 36 -25.40 -35.36 -18.89
C ILE A 36 -25.84 -35.99 -20.22
N PRO A 37 -27.05 -36.57 -20.32
CA PRO A 37 -27.58 -37.10 -21.57
C PRO A 37 -27.60 -36.06 -22.69
N ARG A 38 -27.31 -36.50 -23.92
CA ARG A 38 -27.29 -35.63 -25.10
C ARG A 38 -28.65 -34.96 -25.36
N SER A 39 -29.75 -35.66 -25.09
CA SER A 39 -31.11 -35.12 -25.21
C SER A 39 -31.34 -33.92 -24.27
N THR A 40 -30.84 -34.00 -23.04
CA THR A 40 -30.90 -32.90 -22.07
C THR A 40 -30.08 -31.69 -22.53
N LEU A 41 -28.85 -31.91 -23.03
CA LEU A 41 -28.02 -30.82 -23.55
C LEU A 41 -28.67 -30.13 -24.75
N ALA A 42 -29.28 -30.90 -25.66
CA ALA A 42 -29.98 -30.38 -26.83
C ALA A 42 -31.23 -29.56 -26.43
N ASP A 43 -32.00 -30.03 -25.46
CA ASP A 43 -33.14 -29.29 -24.91
C ASP A 43 -32.70 -27.97 -24.26
N TRP A 44 -31.63 -27.98 -23.45
CA TRP A 44 -31.09 -26.78 -22.82
C TRP A 44 -30.60 -25.74 -23.84
N GLN A 45 -30.00 -26.19 -24.94
CA GLN A 45 -29.55 -25.32 -26.01
C GLN A 45 -30.74 -24.75 -26.80
N ALA A 46 -31.77 -25.56 -27.06
CA ALA A 46 -32.97 -25.12 -27.74
C ALA A 46 -33.77 -24.08 -26.94
N ARG A 47 -33.90 -24.27 -25.62
CA ARG A 47 -34.57 -23.30 -24.72
C ARG A 47 -33.88 -21.93 -24.68
N PHE A 48 -32.54 -21.92 -24.76
CA PHE A 48 -31.77 -20.68 -24.84
C PHE A 48 -32.00 -19.95 -26.16
N LEU A 49 -31.97 -20.67 -27.28
CA LEU A 49 -32.14 -20.11 -28.63
C LEU A 49 -33.55 -19.60 -28.91
N ARG A 50 -34.58 -20.25 -28.35
CA ARG A 50 -35.98 -19.86 -28.54
C ARG A 50 -36.40 -18.63 -27.73
N ASN A 51 -35.55 -18.13 -26.83
CA ASN A 51 -35.86 -17.00 -25.95
C ASN A 51 -37.10 -17.23 -25.07
N ASP A 52 -37.45 -18.49 -24.81
CA ASP A 52 -38.64 -18.92 -24.06
C ASP A 52 -38.57 -18.58 -22.55
N LEU A 53 -37.44 -18.03 -22.10
CA LEU A 53 -37.11 -17.78 -20.71
C LEU A 53 -37.15 -16.28 -20.43
N PHE A 54 -37.79 -15.90 -19.31
CA PHE A 54 -37.80 -14.52 -18.85
C PHE A 54 -36.38 -14.05 -18.46
N GLY A 55 -35.97 -12.86 -18.91
CA GLY A 55 -34.69 -12.25 -18.54
C GLY A 55 -33.47 -12.68 -19.36
N VAL A 56 -33.64 -13.37 -20.48
CA VAL A 56 -32.54 -13.79 -21.38
C VAL A 56 -31.68 -12.61 -21.86
N SER A 57 -32.28 -11.42 -22.04
CA SER A 57 -31.53 -10.20 -22.39
C SER A 57 -30.51 -9.78 -21.32
N GLU A 58 -30.84 -9.93 -20.03
CA GLU A 58 -29.93 -9.64 -18.92
C GLU A 58 -28.82 -10.70 -18.83
N VAL A 59 -29.15 -11.96 -19.12
CA VAL A 59 -28.20 -13.07 -19.15
C VAL A 59 -27.22 -12.93 -20.32
N ALA A 60 -27.67 -12.42 -21.47
CA ALA A 60 -26.82 -12.18 -22.64
C ALA A 60 -25.70 -11.17 -22.33
N LEU A 61 -26.01 -10.07 -21.64
CA LEU A 61 -25.02 -9.09 -21.18
C LEU A 61 -24.01 -9.72 -20.21
N PHE A 62 -24.49 -10.55 -19.29
CA PHE A 62 -23.62 -11.27 -18.37
C PHE A 62 -22.71 -12.28 -19.10
N GLN A 63 -23.21 -12.95 -20.13
CA GLN A 63 -22.46 -13.88 -20.95
C GLN A 63 -21.29 -13.21 -21.66
N GLU A 64 -21.49 -12.02 -22.22
CA GLU A 64 -20.42 -11.25 -22.86
C GLU A 64 -19.33 -10.86 -21.86
N GLN A 65 -19.71 -10.37 -20.68
CA GLN A 65 -18.77 -10.02 -19.61
C GLN A 65 -17.97 -11.25 -19.15
N MET A 66 -18.63 -12.39 -18.99
CA MET A 66 -17.98 -13.65 -18.61
C MET A 66 -17.03 -14.16 -19.70
N ASN A 67 -17.44 -14.11 -20.96
CA ASN A 67 -16.57 -14.46 -22.09
C ASN A 67 -15.31 -13.59 -22.12
N PHE A 68 -15.44 -12.29 -21.84
CA PHE A 68 -14.29 -11.38 -21.73
C PHE A 68 -13.36 -11.76 -20.56
N LEU A 69 -13.90 -12.11 -19.39
CA LEU A 69 -13.10 -12.55 -18.24
C LEU A 69 -12.35 -13.87 -18.55
N LEU A 70 -13.00 -14.82 -19.21
CA LEU A 70 -12.38 -16.08 -19.65
C LEU A 70 -11.29 -15.84 -20.70
N LEU A 71 -11.52 -14.92 -21.64
CA LEU A 71 -10.51 -14.50 -22.61
C LEU A 71 -9.30 -13.86 -21.91
N LEU A 72 -9.54 -12.99 -20.91
CA LEU A 72 -8.48 -12.39 -20.11
C LEU A 72 -7.67 -13.45 -19.34
N GLU A 73 -8.32 -14.46 -18.76
CA GLU A 73 -7.64 -15.53 -18.03
C GLU A 73 -6.64 -16.30 -18.91
N LYS A 74 -7.01 -16.57 -20.17
CA LYS A 74 -6.10 -17.18 -21.17
C LYS A 74 -4.82 -16.37 -21.37
N HIS A 75 -4.87 -15.05 -21.13
CA HIS A 75 -3.73 -14.14 -21.24
C HIS A 75 -3.18 -13.72 -19.87
N ARG A 76 -2.37 -14.59 -19.24
CA ARG A 76 -1.79 -14.40 -17.90
C ARG A 76 -1.22 -13.00 -17.62
N ARG A 77 -0.49 -12.39 -18.58
CA ARG A 77 0.10 -11.05 -18.43
C ARG A 77 -0.96 -9.95 -18.40
N LEU A 78 -1.96 -10.02 -19.28
CA LEU A 78 -3.07 -9.06 -19.31
C LEU A 78 -3.93 -9.18 -18.07
N PHE A 79 -4.23 -10.41 -17.64
CA PHE A 79 -4.97 -10.66 -16.41
C PHE A 79 -4.26 -10.07 -15.19
N ALA A 80 -2.94 -10.23 -15.08
CA ALA A 80 -2.17 -9.64 -13.99
C ALA A 80 -2.17 -8.11 -14.02
N ALA A 81 -2.04 -7.49 -15.19
CA ALA A 81 -2.16 -6.04 -15.34
C ALA A 81 -3.56 -5.54 -14.94
N PHE A 82 -4.62 -6.24 -15.36
CA PHE A 82 -5.99 -5.91 -15.02
C PHE A 82 -6.24 -6.00 -13.51
N ARG A 83 -5.78 -7.07 -12.85
CA ARG A 83 -5.83 -7.20 -11.38
C ARG A 83 -5.11 -6.05 -10.69
N ALA A 84 -3.93 -5.66 -11.19
CA ALA A 84 -3.18 -4.54 -10.64
C ALA A 84 -3.98 -3.22 -10.72
N LEU A 85 -4.63 -2.96 -11.87
CA LEU A 85 -5.48 -1.77 -12.05
C LEU A 85 -6.68 -1.78 -11.10
N ILE A 86 -7.34 -2.92 -10.91
CA ILE A 86 -8.44 -3.02 -9.94
C ILE A 86 -7.96 -2.65 -8.54
N HIS A 87 -6.81 -3.18 -8.10
CA HIS A 87 -6.28 -2.88 -6.78
C HIS A 87 -5.94 -1.39 -6.61
N VAL A 88 -5.35 -0.76 -7.63
CA VAL A 88 -5.05 0.68 -7.59
C VAL A 88 -6.31 1.53 -7.66
N ASN A 89 -7.26 1.21 -8.54
CA ASN A 89 -8.54 1.91 -8.61
C ASN A 89 -9.30 1.83 -7.29
N ARG A 90 -9.31 0.66 -6.62
CA ARG A 90 -9.89 0.53 -5.28
C ARG A 90 -9.23 1.48 -4.29
N LEU A 91 -7.90 1.61 -4.31
CA LEU A 91 -7.17 2.54 -3.46
C LEU A 91 -7.51 4.00 -3.79
N LEU A 92 -7.65 4.35 -5.07
CA LEU A 92 -8.05 5.70 -5.48
C LEU A 92 -9.48 6.04 -5.07
N VAL A 93 -10.41 5.09 -5.23
CA VAL A 93 -11.81 5.25 -4.79
C VAL A 93 -11.87 5.44 -3.27
N ASP A 94 -11.13 4.63 -2.51
CA ASP A 94 -11.03 4.77 -1.05
C ASP A 94 -10.48 6.14 -0.64
N MET A 95 -9.47 6.65 -1.35
CA MET A 95 -8.97 8.01 -1.13
C MET A 95 -10.04 9.08 -1.40
N VAL A 96 -10.81 8.95 -2.48
CA VAL A 96 -11.88 9.89 -2.83
C VAL A 96 -12.99 9.85 -1.78
N GLN A 97 -13.43 8.66 -1.37
CA GLN A 97 -14.44 8.47 -0.33
C GLN A 97 -14.01 9.09 1.00
N ASN A 98 -12.74 8.93 1.37
CA ASN A 98 -12.16 9.52 2.58
C ASN A 98 -11.70 10.98 2.41
N ARG A 99 -12.03 11.65 1.29
CA ARG A 99 -11.66 13.05 0.97
C ARG A 99 -10.16 13.34 1.08
N VAL A 100 -9.33 12.33 0.79
CA VAL A 100 -7.89 12.42 0.89
C VAL A 100 -7.33 13.08 -0.38
N PRO A 101 -6.64 14.23 -0.27
CA PRO A 101 -6.08 14.91 -1.43
C PRO A 101 -4.93 14.08 -2.04
N PHE A 102 -5.02 13.82 -3.34
CA PHE A 102 -4.02 13.04 -4.09
C PHE A 102 -2.60 13.61 -3.97
N LYS A 103 -2.44 14.94 -3.99
CA LYS A 103 -1.13 15.62 -3.84
C LYS A 103 -0.50 15.40 -2.47
N ARG A 104 -1.30 15.25 -1.41
CA ARG A 104 -0.84 15.02 -0.03
C ARG A 104 -1.26 13.65 0.47
N MET A 105 -1.10 12.63 -0.39
CA MET A 105 -1.37 11.23 -0.04
C MET A 105 -0.67 10.86 1.29
N PRO A 106 -1.41 10.42 2.32
CA PRO A 106 -0.87 9.99 3.62
C PRO A 106 0.07 8.79 3.49
N LEU A 107 0.88 8.56 4.53
CA LEU A 107 1.88 7.48 4.56
C LEU A 107 1.26 6.09 4.34
N VAL A 108 0.07 5.84 4.89
CA VAL A 108 -0.66 4.57 4.77
C VAL A 108 -0.97 4.25 3.30
N TYR A 109 -1.57 5.22 2.58
CA TYR A 109 -1.89 5.06 1.16
C TYR A 109 -0.64 4.93 0.28
N ARG A 110 0.44 5.63 0.63
CA ARG A 110 1.75 5.47 -0.04
C ARG A 110 2.29 4.06 0.11
N ALA A 111 2.24 3.50 1.31
CA ALA A 111 2.70 2.15 1.60
C ALA A 111 1.87 1.10 0.85
N GLN A 112 0.54 1.26 0.86
CA GLN A 112 -0.36 0.38 0.10
C GLN A 112 -0.10 0.45 -1.41
N PHE A 113 0.07 1.66 -1.97
CA PHE A 113 0.39 1.84 -3.39
C PHE A 113 1.69 1.14 -3.79
N VAL A 114 2.77 1.34 -3.02
CA VAL A 114 4.06 0.66 -3.26
C VAL A 114 3.92 -0.85 -3.10
N GLY A 115 3.13 -1.31 -2.12
CA GLY A 115 2.81 -2.72 -1.93
C GLY A 115 2.12 -3.36 -3.14
N ILE A 116 1.13 -2.66 -3.73
CA ILE A 116 0.45 -3.11 -4.94
C ILE A 116 1.45 -3.21 -6.11
N VAL A 117 2.24 -2.16 -6.35
CA VAL A 117 3.23 -2.15 -7.45
C VAL A 117 4.25 -3.27 -7.29
N ASN A 118 4.75 -3.50 -6.08
CA ASN A 118 5.71 -4.58 -5.80
C ASN A 118 5.10 -5.97 -6.01
N ARG A 119 3.82 -6.16 -5.64
CA ARG A 119 3.11 -7.43 -5.85
C ARG A 119 3.03 -7.83 -7.33
N PHE A 120 2.83 -6.85 -8.21
CA PHE A 120 2.65 -7.09 -9.65
C PHE A 120 3.94 -6.89 -10.47
N ARG A 121 5.08 -6.64 -9.82
CA ARG A 121 6.37 -6.38 -10.47
C ARG A 121 6.86 -7.52 -11.35
N ASN A 122 6.59 -8.76 -10.96
CA ASN A 122 7.06 -9.95 -11.69
C ASN A 122 6.14 -10.34 -12.84
N SER A 123 4.88 -9.91 -12.81
CA SER A 123 3.87 -10.30 -13.78
C SER A 123 3.72 -9.29 -14.93
N THR A 124 4.05 -8.03 -14.69
CA THR A 124 3.80 -6.92 -15.60
C THR A 124 4.97 -5.95 -15.62
N ASP A 125 5.26 -5.36 -16.78
CA ASP A 125 6.24 -4.27 -16.86
C ASP A 125 5.77 -3.06 -16.02
N ILE A 126 6.58 -2.71 -15.02
CA ILE A 126 6.31 -1.60 -14.09
C ILE A 126 6.08 -0.29 -14.86
N LYS A 127 6.82 -0.04 -15.94
CA LYS A 127 6.68 1.21 -16.71
C LYS A 127 5.30 1.30 -17.35
N ARG A 128 4.81 0.20 -17.93
CA ARG A 128 3.46 0.12 -18.50
C ARG A 128 2.41 0.23 -17.42
N LEU A 129 2.57 -0.50 -16.32
CA LEU A 129 1.65 -0.45 -15.18
C LEU A 129 1.49 0.98 -14.65
N LEU A 130 2.62 1.67 -14.40
CA LEU A 130 2.62 3.06 -13.95
C LEU A 130 1.94 4.00 -14.95
N ARG A 131 2.20 3.82 -16.25
CA ARG A 131 1.54 4.62 -17.31
C ARG A 131 0.03 4.42 -17.31
N MET A 132 -0.44 3.18 -17.19
CA MET A 132 -1.87 2.87 -17.12
C MET A 132 -2.54 3.46 -15.86
N MET A 133 -1.78 3.61 -14.78
CA MET A 133 -2.25 4.21 -13.52
C MET A 133 -2.09 5.74 -13.49
N GLY A 134 -1.51 6.37 -14.52
CA GLY A 134 -1.26 7.82 -14.55
C GLY A 134 -0.08 8.29 -13.67
N PHE A 135 0.84 7.38 -13.30
CA PHE A 135 2.01 7.70 -12.48
C PHE A 135 3.31 7.68 -13.29
N SER A 136 4.26 8.53 -12.91
CA SER A 136 5.64 8.46 -13.42
C SER A 136 6.50 7.52 -12.57
N HIS A 137 7.54 6.95 -13.19
CA HIS A 137 8.54 6.16 -12.46
C HIS A 137 9.25 6.98 -11.37
N GLN A 138 9.48 8.28 -11.63
CA GLN A 138 10.05 9.21 -10.66
C GLN A 138 9.16 9.34 -9.42
N LYS A 139 7.83 9.40 -9.61
CA LYS A 139 6.87 9.49 -8.50
C LYS A 139 6.88 8.24 -7.63
N LEU A 140 6.91 7.06 -8.25
CA LEU A 140 7.04 5.78 -7.52
C LEU A 140 8.32 5.76 -6.68
N HIS A 141 9.45 6.16 -7.27
CA HIS A 141 10.74 6.18 -6.59
C HIS A 141 10.77 7.19 -5.43
N SER A 142 10.20 8.38 -5.61
CA SER A 142 10.04 9.38 -4.54
C SER A 142 9.19 8.85 -3.38
N ILE A 143 8.06 8.19 -3.68
CA ILE A 143 7.19 7.58 -2.67
C ILE A 143 7.94 6.47 -1.92
N SER A 144 8.62 5.58 -2.65
CA SER A 144 9.40 4.47 -2.07
C SER A 144 10.50 5.00 -1.12
N ARG A 145 11.24 6.02 -1.54
CA ARG A 145 12.22 6.70 -0.67
C ARG A 145 11.58 7.30 0.58
N SER A 146 10.40 7.92 0.47
CA SER A 146 9.70 8.48 1.63
C SER A 146 9.24 7.43 2.65
N LEU A 147 9.12 6.16 2.23
CA LEU A 147 8.80 5.03 3.10
C LEU A 147 10.06 4.36 3.67
N THR A 148 11.25 4.72 3.18
CA THR A 148 12.50 4.12 3.62
C THR A 148 12.92 4.72 4.94
N VAL A 149 12.76 3.95 6.01
CA VAL A 149 13.14 4.33 7.38
C VAL A 149 14.52 3.73 7.67
N CYS A 150 15.43 4.52 8.24
CA CYS A 150 16.74 4.02 8.65
C CYS A 150 16.78 3.85 10.17
N GLY A 151 16.75 2.59 10.64
CA GLY A 151 16.77 2.28 12.07
C GLY A 151 18.04 2.70 12.80
N ARG A 152 19.14 2.95 12.09
CA ARG A 152 20.41 3.44 12.67
C ARG A 152 20.45 4.96 12.88
N SER A 153 19.43 5.68 12.43
CA SER A 153 19.29 7.12 12.61
C SER A 153 18.38 7.42 13.79
N LEU A 154 18.81 8.33 14.67
CA LEU A 154 18.02 8.80 15.81
C LEU A 154 16.65 9.36 15.41
N ARG A 155 16.53 9.88 14.19
CA ARG A 155 15.29 10.46 13.65
C ARG A 155 14.55 9.53 12.71
N ALA A 156 15.02 8.28 12.57
CA ALA A 156 14.49 7.30 11.62
C ALA A 156 14.62 7.74 10.13
N ILE A 157 15.38 8.80 9.85
CA ILE A 157 15.61 9.32 8.49
C ILE A 157 16.94 8.76 7.95
N CYS A 158 16.95 8.34 6.69
CA CYS A 158 18.14 7.77 6.07
C CYS A 158 19.18 8.84 5.69
N ARG A 159 20.38 8.77 6.26
CA ARG A 159 21.50 9.68 5.97
C ARG A 159 21.98 9.63 4.53
N THR A 160 21.90 8.48 3.86
CA THR A 160 22.29 8.36 2.43
C THR A 160 21.35 9.11 1.50
N LEU A 161 20.10 9.32 1.93
CA LEU A 161 19.10 10.13 1.20
C LEU A 161 19.15 11.60 1.62
N HIS A 162 19.61 11.89 2.83
CA HIS A 162 19.63 13.22 3.43
C HIS A 162 21.03 13.56 3.94
N LEU A 163 21.90 14.00 3.03
CA LEU A 163 23.33 14.23 3.29
C LEU A 163 23.62 15.36 4.29
N GLN A 164 22.70 16.31 4.46
CA GLN A 164 22.83 17.44 5.40
C GLN A 164 22.49 17.06 6.85
N GLN A 165 22.52 15.77 7.18
CA GLN A 165 22.27 15.30 8.53
C GLN A 165 23.57 15.18 9.32
N LEU A 166 23.46 15.37 10.64
CA LEU A 166 24.53 15.06 11.56
C LEU A 166 24.93 13.60 11.42
N THR A 167 26.24 13.37 11.38
CA THR A 167 26.83 12.05 11.37
C THR A 167 26.64 11.37 12.72
N GLN A 168 26.79 10.05 12.75
CA GLN A 168 26.70 9.31 14.01
C GLN A 168 27.79 9.73 14.99
N ALA A 169 28.97 10.13 14.49
CA ALA A 169 30.06 10.59 15.32
C ALA A 169 29.68 11.91 16.03
N GLU A 170 29.14 12.88 15.29
CA GLU A 170 28.69 14.16 15.83
C GLU A 170 27.53 13.99 16.82
N GLU A 171 26.55 13.13 16.52
CA GLU A 171 25.46 12.82 17.46
C GLU A 171 25.99 12.23 18.78
N ARG A 172 26.99 11.35 18.72
CA ARG A 172 27.63 10.80 19.94
C ARG A 172 28.41 11.86 20.71
N VAL A 173 28.99 12.85 20.03
CA VAL A 173 29.63 13.98 20.70
C VAL A 173 28.58 14.82 21.41
N ILE A 174 27.48 15.19 20.73
CA ILE A 174 26.37 15.94 21.33
C ILE A 174 25.83 15.20 22.56
N HIS A 175 25.61 13.88 22.45
CA HIS A 175 25.16 13.06 23.58
C HIS A 175 26.13 13.11 24.76
N ARG A 176 27.44 13.01 24.50
CA ARG A 176 28.47 13.12 25.56
C ARG A 176 28.41 14.45 26.30
N TYR A 177 28.26 15.57 25.58
CA TYR A 177 28.12 16.90 26.20
C TYR A 177 26.82 17.05 26.99
N LEU A 178 25.71 16.47 26.53
CA LEU A 178 24.42 16.53 27.23
C LEU A 178 24.40 15.68 28.52
N CYS A 179 25.12 14.56 28.53
CA CYS A 179 25.22 13.63 29.67
C CYS A 179 26.35 13.95 30.65
N ASN A 180 27.22 14.91 30.34
CA ASN A 180 28.35 15.23 31.21
C ASN A 180 27.85 15.85 32.54
N GLU A 181 28.25 15.24 33.66
CA GLU A 181 27.90 15.68 35.01
C GLU A 181 28.31 17.14 35.28
N GLN A 182 29.46 17.57 34.72
CA GLN A 182 29.94 18.95 34.85
C GLN A 182 28.95 19.99 34.31
N TYR A 183 28.11 19.59 33.34
CA TYR A 183 27.15 20.46 32.67
C TYR A 183 25.71 20.16 33.08
N GLN A 184 25.48 19.38 34.14
CA GLN A 184 24.14 18.95 34.56
C GLN A 184 23.19 20.14 34.81
N HIS A 185 23.70 21.25 35.36
CA HIS A 185 22.92 22.44 35.67
C HIS A 185 22.97 23.54 34.59
N TRP A 186 23.71 23.33 33.50
CA TRP A 186 23.88 24.33 32.47
C TRP A 186 22.63 24.48 31.59
N SER A 187 22.47 25.63 30.91
CA SER A 187 21.44 25.73 29.88
C SER A 187 21.86 24.94 28.64
N GLY A 188 20.90 24.40 27.87
CA GLY A 188 21.22 23.72 26.61
C GLY A 188 22.02 24.60 25.64
N ARG A 189 21.73 25.92 25.62
CA ARG A 189 22.48 26.90 24.84
C ARG A 189 23.93 27.06 25.33
N SER A 190 24.16 27.05 26.64
CA SER A 190 25.51 27.12 27.22
C SER A 190 26.33 25.90 26.84
N ILE A 191 25.74 24.70 26.91
CA ILE A 191 26.38 23.44 26.50
C ILE A 191 26.74 23.49 25.01
N TYR A 192 25.81 23.93 24.16
CA TYR A 192 26.06 24.12 22.73
C TYR A 192 27.24 25.06 22.46
N LEU A 193 27.30 26.21 23.14
CA LEU A 193 28.40 27.16 22.97
C LEU A 193 29.73 26.59 23.47
N GLN A 194 29.72 25.80 24.54
CA GLN A 194 30.91 25.12 25.04
C GLN A 194 31.42 24.08 24.03
N MET A 195 30.53 23.24 23.51
CA MET A 195 30.86 22.26 22.46
C MET A 195 31.47 22.92 21.22
N LEU A 196 30.95 24.10 20.81
CA LEU A 196 31.52 24.88 19.71
C LEU A 196 32.90 25.45 20.07
N ARG A 197 33.08 25.95 21.29
CA ARG A 197 34.37 26.47 21.78
C ARG A 197 35.45 25.39 21.80
N ASP A 198 35.07 24.18 22.18
CA ASP A 198 35.97 23.03 22.23
C ASP A 198 36.25 22.44 20.82
N GLY A 199 35.58 22.93 19.78
CA GLY A 199 35.72 22.42 18.41
C GLY A 199 35.20 20.99 18.22
N ALA A 200 34.38 20.49 19.14
CA ALA A 200 34.03 19.07 19.22
C ALA A 200 33.01 18.62 18.16
N ALA A 201 32.07 19.49 17.79
CA ALA A 201 31.11 19.27 16.71
C ALA A 201 30.54 20.60 16.19
N PHE A 202 30.23 20.67 14.89
CA PHE A 202 29.69 21.86 14.25
C PHE A 202 28.26 21.62 13.75
N CYS A 203 27.29 22.33 14.31
CA CYS A 203 25.91 22.27 13.86
C CYS A 203 25.17 23.57 14.19
N SER A 204 24.01 23.79 13.59
CA SER A 204 23.16 24.90 14.00
C SER A 204 22.54 24.64 15.38
N LEU A 205 22.23 25.71 16.12
CA LEU A 205 21.55 25.62 17.41
C LEU A 205 20.21 24.86 17.30
N SER A 206 19.48 25.03 16.20
CA SER A 206 18.24 24.30 15.93
C SER A 206 18.48 22.80 15.75
N SER A 207 19.55 22.41 15.04
CA SER A 207 19.93 21.01 14.87
C SER A 207 20.34 20.38 16.19
N PHE A 208 21.10 21.10 17.02
CA PHE A 208 21.46 20.69 18.37
C PHE A 208 20.22 20.38 19.21
N TYR A 209 19.24 21.29 19.28
CA TYR A 209 18.00 21.06 20.03
C TYR A 209 17.16 19.92 19.46
N ASN A 210 17.11 19.76 18.14
CA ASN A 210 16.41 18.64 17.52
C ASN A 210 17.00 17.28 17.94
N ILE A 211 18.34 17.19 18.01
CA ILE A 211 19.02 15.98 18.48
C ILE A 211 18.84 15.80 19.99
N ALA A 212 18.97 16.86 20.79
CA ALA A 212 18.74 16.81 22.23
C ALA A 212 17.33 16.29 22.55
N ALA A 213 16.31 16.79 21.85
CA ALA A 213 14.94 16.31 21.97
C ALA A 213 14.79 14.84 21.55
N ALA A 214 15.43 14.41 20.45
CA ALA A 214 15.41 13.01 20.00
C ALA A 214 16.11 12.06 21.00
N LEU A 215 17.09 12.55 21.75
CA LEU A 215 17.77 11.84 22.83
C LEU A 215 17.02 11.90 24.18
N GLY A 216 15.87 12.58 24.25
CA GLY A 216 15.08 12.73 25.48
C GLY A 216 15.53 13.86 26.42
N PHE A 217 16.49 14.69 26.01
CA PHE A 217 16.93 15.84 26.80
C PHE A 217 16.01 17.04 26.57
N SER A 218 15.04 17.22 27.47
CA SER A 218 14.20 18.43 27.54
C SER A 218 14.41 19.13 28.88
N ARG A 219 15.32 20.11 28.92
CA ARG A 219 15.51 20.95 30.11
C ARG A 219 14.43 22.04 30.11
N LYS A 220 13.58 22.06 31.14
CA LYS A 220 12.55 23.09 31.27
C LYS A 220 13.23 24.46 31.35
N PRO A 221 12.83 25.45 30.52
CA PRO A 221 13.38 26.79 30.64
C PRO A 221 13.02 27.36 32.01
N HIS A 222 14.01 27.91 32.71
CA HIS A 222 13.77 28.67 33.93
C HIS A 222 12.98 29.93 33.55
N LYS A 223 11.71 29.99 33.93
CA LYS A 223 10.89 31.20 33.77
C LYS A 223 11.37 32.23 34.80
N SER A 224 12.14 33.20 34.34
CA SER A 224 12.45 34.38 35.16
C SER A 224 11.14 35.08 35.55
N LYS A 225 10.96 35.35 36.85
CA LYS A 225 9.86 36.21 37.30
C LYS A 225 10.14 37.62 36.80
N HIS A 226 9.19 38.22 36.07
CA HIS A 226 9.30 39.63 35.68
C HIS A 226 9.47 40.48 36.95
N LYS A 227 10.63 41.14 37.09
CA LYS A 227 10.86 42.07 38.19
C LYS A 227 9.98 43.31 37.95
N ARG A 228 9.06 43.59 38.87
CA ARG A 228 8.15 44.76 38.81
C ARG A 228 8.86 46.08 39.11
N VAL A 229 10.06 46.04 39.67
CA VAL A 229 10.85 47.22 40.04
C VAL A 229 12.23 47.09 39.41
N GLY A 230 12.68 48.15 38.75
CA GLY A 230 14.01 48.24 38.14
C GLY A 230 15.13 48.18 39.18
N ILE A 231 16.33 47.84 38.72
CA ILE A 231 17.55 47.86 39.55
C ILE A 231 17.76 49.32 39.98
N ARG A 232 17.70 49.59 41.28
CA ARG A 232 18.10 50.87 41.85
C ARG A 232 19.56 50.73 42.27
N ALA A 233 20.41 51.60 41.73
CA ALA A 233 21.82 51.73 42.12
C ALA A 233 21.92 52.53 43.44
#